data_AF-A0A1Z9SBC1-F1
#
_entry.id   AF-A0A1Z9SBC1-F1
#
_cell.length_a   1.000
_cell.length_b   1.000
_cell.length_c   1.000
_cell.angle_alpha   90.00
_cell.angle_beta   90.00
_cell.angle_gamma   90.00
#
_symmetry.space_group_name_H-M   'P 1'
#
loop_
_entity.id
_entity.type
_entity.pdbx_description
1 polymer ?
#
loop_
_entity_poly.entity_id
_entity_poly.type
_entity_poly.pdbx_seq_one_letter_code
_entity_poly.pdbx_strand_id
1 'polypeptide(L)' 'MKTLVHVNQHNIKYNSKYKVPKPVLTVKDYKQNRKGCRAEILDNDGNVIGQFIYSPDKPLPCGAKVWFETQNEVKVYNT' A
#
# COMPACT_ATOMS: atom_id res chain seq x y z
N MET A 1 -10.51 -10.98 13.04
CA MET A 1 -9.50 -11.51 12.09
C MET A 1 -8.68 -10.36 11.53
N LYS A 2 -7.44 -10.62 11.15
CA LYS A 2 -6.56 -9.59 10.59
C LYS A 2 -6.80 -9.42 9.09
N THR A 3 -6.76 -8.18 8.61
CA THR A 3 -6.66 -7.85 7.19
C THR A 3 -5.19 -7.56 6.88
N LEU A 4 -4.66 -8.15 5.82
CA LEU A 4 -3.27 -7.99 5.39
C LEU A 4 -3.24 -7.12 4.13
N VAL A 5 -2.46 -6.04 4.15
CA VAL A 5 -2.11 -5.29 2.94
C VAL A 5 -0.75 -5.78 2.45
N HIS A 6 -0.75 -6.61 1.41
CA HIS A 6 0.46 -7.14 0.82
C HIS A 6 0.97 -6.22 -0.30
N VAL A 7 2.17 -5.67 -0.10
CA VAL A 7 2.88 -4.89 -1.12
C VAL A 7 3.67 -5.83 -2.03
N ASN A 8 3.32 -5.87 -3.32
CA ASN A 8 3.93 -6.76 -4.29
C ASN A 8 5.15 -6.10 -4.95
N GLN A 9 6.34 -6.37 -4.41
CA GLN A 9 7.60 -5.85 -4.95
C GLN A 9 7.88 -6.29 -6.40
N HIS A 10 7.42 -7.47 -6.82
CA HIS A 10 7.64 -7.96 -8.19
C HIS A 10 6.86 -7.11 -9.19
N ASN A 11 5.61 -6.78 -8.88
CA ASN A 11 4.80 -5.90 -9.71
C ASN A 11 5.36 -4.47 -9.74
N ILE A 12 5.85 -3.94 -8.61
CA ILE A 12 6.51 -2.62 -8.57
C ILE A 12 7.72 -2.56 -9.50
N LYS A 13 8.58 -3.59 -9.46
CA LYS A 13 9.76 -3.71 -10.34
C LYS A 13 9.35 -3.87 -11.81
N TYR A 14 8.36 -4.71 -12.09
CA TYR A 14 7.84 -4.94 -13.43
C TYR A 14 7.26 -3.66 -14.05
N ASN A 15 6.38 -2.96 -13.32
CA ASN A 15 5.79 -1.69 -13.76
C ASN A 15 6.87 -0.64 -14.03
N SER A 16 7.91 -0.59 -13.19
CA SER A 16 9.03 0.34 -13.39
C SER A 16 9.80 0.06 -14.67
N LYS A 17 10.04 -1.23 -14.99
CA LYS A 17 10.81 -1.65 -16.16
C LYS A 17 10.01 -1.53 -17.46
N TYR A 18 8.76 -1.94 -17.45
CA TYR A 18 7.94 -2.08 -18.66
C TYR A 18 6.86 -1.01 -18.81
N LYS A 19 6.78 -0.05 -17.88
CA LYS A 19 5.80 1.05 -17.89
C LYS A 19 4.35 0.57 -18.03
N VAL A 20 4.01 -0.52 -17.34
CA VAL A 20 2.65 -1.07 -17.28
C VAL A 20 2.01 -0.82 -15.92
N PRO A 21 0.67 -0.80 -15.81
CA PRO A 21 -0.03 -0.56 -14.55
C PRO A 21 -0.52 -1.86 -13.87
N LYS A 22 0.37 -2.82 -13.55
CA LYS A 22 -0.06 -4.00 -12.76
C LYS A 22 -0.42 -3.58 -11.33
N PRO A 23 -1.41 -4.21 -10.68
CA PRO A 23 -1.76 -3.91 -9.30
C PRO A 23 -0.60 -4.22 -8.36
N VAL A 24 -0.21 -3.27 -7.52
CA VAL A 24 0.93 -3.42 -6.59
C VAL A 24 0.52 -3.77 -5.17
N LEU A 25 -0.77 -3.68 -4.84
CA LEU A 25 -1.33 -4.05 -3.56
C LEU A 25 -2.26 -5.25 -3.72
N THR A 26 -2.22 -6.15 -2.74
CA THR A 26 -3.27 -7.17 -2.54
C THR A 26 -3.76 -7.10 -1.10
N VAL A 27 -5.00 -6.68 -0.90
CA VAL A 27 -5.66 -6.62 0.40
C VAL A 27 -6.37 -7.95 0.64
N LYS A 28 -5.89 -8.70 1.61
CA LYS A 28 -6.38 -10.04 1.95
C LYS A 28 -7.09 -10.01 3.29
N ASP A 29 -8.31 -10.50 3.29
CA ASP A 29 -8.97 -10.93 4.51
C ASP A 29 -9.33 -12.42 4.37
N TYR A 30 -10.05 -12.94 5.36
CA TYR A 30 -10.48 -14.35 5.36
C TYR A 30 -11.50 -14.70 4.26
N LYS A 31 -12.13 -13.71 3.63
CA LYS A 31 -13.17 -13.90 2.60
C LYS A 31 -12.62 -13.72 1.20
N GLN A 32 -11.69 -12.78 1.01
CA GLN A 32 -11.34 -12.32 -0.33
C GLN A 32 -9.94 -11.75 -0.49
N ASN A 33 -9.51 -11.68 -1.76
CA ASN A 33 -8.28 -11.07 -2.22
C ASN A 33 -8.60 -9.90 -3.17
N ARG A 34 -8.57 -8.67 -2.67
CA ARG A 34 -8.81 -7.46 -3.47
C ARG A 34 -7.48 -6.92 -3.98
N LYS A 35 -7.35 -6.63 -5.27
CA LYS A 35 -6.11 -6.12 -5.90
C LYS A 35 -6.30 -4.67 -6.34
N GLY A 36 -5.27 -3.85 -6.18
CA GLY A 36 -5.32 -2.44 -6.56
C GLY A 36 -3.97 -1.75 -6.50
N CYS A 37 -3.96 -0.44 -6.79
CA CYS A 37 -2.79 0.43 -6.70
C CYS A 37 -2.87 1.42 -5.53
N ARG A 38 -4.05 1.55 -4.89
CA ARG A 38 -4.30 2.35 -3.70
C ARG A 38 -5.17 1.53 -2.75
N ALA A 39 -5.03 1.77 -1.45
CA ALA A 39 -5.90 1.19 -0.43
C ALA A 39 -6.04 2.16 0.74
N GLU A 40 -7.25 2.35 1.23
CA GLU A 40 -7.56 3.16 2.41
C GLU A 40 -7.78 2.24 3.61
N ILE A 41 -7.30 2.68 4.77
CA ILE A 41 -7.60 2.05 6.06
C ILE A 41 -8.64 2.92 6.74
N LEU A 42 -9.75 2.29 7.13
CA LEU A 42 -10.85 2.92 7.82
C LEU A 42 -10.82 2.57 9.32
N ASP A 43 -11.28 3.49 10.16
CA ASP A 43 -11.67 3.18 11.53
C ASP A 43 -13.05 2.48 11.60
N ASN A 44 -13.57 2.28 12.81
CA ASN A 44 -14.86 1.62 13.02
C ASN A 44 -16.06 2.47 12.59
N ASP A 45 -15.89 3.79 12.52
CA ASP A 45 -16.94 4.74 12.11
C ASP A 45 -16.91 4.98 10.59
N GLY A 46 -15.94 4.38 9.89
CA GLY A 46 -15.77 4.47 8.44
C GLY A 46 -14.91 5.65 7.98
N ASN A 47 -14.24 6.35 8.89
CA ASN A 47 -13.35 7.45 8.53
C ASN A 47 -12.01 6.91 8.02
N VAL A 48 -11.45 7.55 6.99
CA VAL A 48 -10.12 7.21 6.47
C VAL A 48 -9.05 7.69 7.46
N ILE A 49 -8.35 6.75 8.08
CA ILE A 49 -7.26 7.04 9.02
C ILE A 49 -5.88 6.99 8.36
N GLY A 50 -5.79 6.52 7.12
CA GLY A 50 -4.56 6.51 6.35
C GLY A 50 -4.71 5.68 5.09
N GLN A 51 -3.69 5.73 4.23
CA GLN A 51 -3.75 5.10 2.93
C GLN A 51 -2.40 4.62 2.42
N PHE A 52 -2.42 3.55 1.64
CA PHE A 52 -1.30 3.14 0.81
C PHE A 52 -1.33 3.89 -0.52
N ILE A 53 -0.23 4.57 -0.83
CA ILE A 53 0.00 5.27 -2.09
C ILE A 53 0.95 4.47 -2.96
N TYR A 54 0.68 4.44 -4.27
CA TYR A 54 1.63 4.01 -5.29
C TYR A 54 1.93 5.17 -6.24
N SER A 55 3.18 5.61 -6.25
CA SER A 55 3.68 6.68 -7.12
C SER A 55 4.96 6.22 -7.84
N PRO A 56 4.85 5.58 -9.02
CA PRO A 56 6.01 5.06 -9.73
C PRO A 56 6.89 6.14 -10.37
N ASP A 57 6.30 7.28 -10.73
CA ASP A 57 6.96 8.38 -11.45
C ASP A 57 7.42 9.50 -10.51
N LYS A 58 6.84 9.60 -9.30
CA LYS A 58 7.26 10.53 -8.24
C LYS A 58 7.47 9.76 -6.93
N PRO A 59 8.53 8.93 -6.83
CA PRO A 59 8.83 8.20 -5.61
C PRO A 59 9.21 9.16 -4.47
N LEU A 60 9.16 8.66 -3.23
CA LEU A 60 9.76 9.35 -2.09
C LEU A 60 11.28 9.52 -2.32
N PRO A 61 11.94 10.46 -1.61
CA PRO A 61 13.38 10.73 -1.80
C PRO A 61 14.29 9.49 -1.65
N CYS A 62 13.90 8.51 -0.83
CA CYS A 62 14.61 7.25 -0.67
C CYS A 62 14.42 6.25 -1.82
N GLY A 63 13.61 6.57 -2.83
CA GLY A 63 13.27 5.72 -3.96
C GLY A 63 12.05 4.81 -3.75
N ALA A 64 11.41 4.86 -2.57
CA ALA A 64 10.20 4.09 -2.31
C ALA A 64 9.04 4.56 -3.22
N LYS A 65 8.48 3.62 -3.98
CA LYS A 65 7.35 3.85 -4.90
C LYS A 65 6.00 3.54 -4.29
N VAL A 66 5.99 2.78 -3.19
CA VAL A 66 4.79 2.46 -2.41
C VAL A 66 5.08 2.78 -0.96
N TRP A 67 4.19 3.50 -0.30
CA TRP A 67 4.28 3.83 1.12
C TRP A 67 2.88 3.90 1.73
N PHE A 68 2.82 3.88 3.05
CA PHE A 68 1.62 4.21 3.81
C PHE A 68 1.78 5.63 4.36
N GLU A 69 0.71 6.43 4.28
CA GLU A 69 0.65 7.77 4.87
C GLU A 69 -0.57 7.90 5.77
N THR A 70 -0.40 8.63 6.86
CA THR A 70 -1.43 8.88 7.88
C THR A 70 -1.10 10.17 8.61
N GLN A 71 -2.12 10.82 9.17
CA GLN A 71 -1.94 11.94 10.10
C GLN A 71 -1.89 11.49 11.56
N ASN A 72 -2.13 10.19 11.83
CA ASN A 72 -2.15 9.64 13.17
C ASN A 72 -0.74 9.40 13.70
N GLU A 73 -0.63 9.29 15.03
CA GLU A 73 0.61 8.88 15.69
C GLU A 73 1.03 7.47 15.25
N VAL A 74 2.30 7.32 14.86
CA VAL A 74 2.89 6.03 14.47
C VAL A 74 3.95 5.64 15.48
N LYS A 75 3.74 4.51 16.17
CA LYS A 75 4.73 3.93 17.09
C LYS A 75 5.76 3.11 16.31
N VAL A 76 7.04 3.36 16.57
CA VAL A 76 8.17 2.67 15.94
C VAL A 76 8.85 1.77 16.98
N TYR A 77 9.09 0.52 16.61
CA TYR A 77 9.83 -0.45 17.43
C TYR A 77 11.10 -0.84 16.68
N ASN A 78 12.24 -0.75 17.36
CA ASN A 78 13.52 -1.20 16.81
C ASN A 78 13.69 -2.71 17.08
N THR A 79 14.32 -3.40 16.15
CA THR A 79 14.76 -4.80 16.31
C THR A 79 16.03 -4.90 17.15
#